data_AF-A0A937XJA8-F1
#
_entry.id   AF-A0A937XJA8-F1
#
_cell.length_a   1.000
_cell.length_b   1.000
_cell.length_c   1.000
_cell.angle_alpha   90.00
_cell.angle_beta   90.00
_cell.angle_gamma   90.00
#
_symmetry.space_group_name_H-M   'P 1'
#
loop_
_entity.id
_entity.type
_entity.pdbx_description
1 polymer ?
#
loop_
_entity_poly.entity_id
_entity_poly.type
_entity_poly.pdbx_seq_one_letter_code
_entity_poly.pdbx_strand_id
1 'polypeptide(L)'
;MRAVIVSWVLLAGILAGATLSDATARRKLRPTLTVGVNGSDFYWDNIGRFVLPGETLRLATSDDAGSSGWVASAGELVDMGNATCWVAPQEPGLYPLMVTGGNTVRRINAFVMIPYDSLDQRGYLKGVKIGRYPRPIDDFPNFRKPKGFIVTTPDNIDTPVSPRYKLRDFVSRTMDGYPKYTVLREDLLVKLELLTDLVQSRGFNFDRFSVFSGYRPPALNRRVRYGRNSAHIYGGAADIIVDGNGDGCLDDLNHDGQSNRKDSKLLAGLAEELERKHPELVGGVGWYSRTRSRGAFIHVDVRGKHARWHQ
;
A
#
# COMPACT_ATOMS: atom_id res chain seq x y z
N MET A 1 -36.49 79.40 -20.64
CA MET A 1 -36.33 78.37 -19.59
C MET A 1 -35.87 77.08 -20.25
N ARG A 2 -34.57 76.78 -20.15
CA ARG A 2 -33.94 75.59 -20.75
C ARG A 2 -33.56 74.66 -19.61
N ALA A 3 -34.16 73.47 -19.59
CA ALA A 3 -33.96 72.47 -18.55
C ALA A 3 -32.62 71.74 -18.76
N VAL A 4 -31.91 71.62 -17.64
CA VAL A 4 -30.55 71.09 -17.51
C VAL A 4 -30.58 69.56 -17.49
N ILE A 5 -29.74 68.95 -18.33
CA ILE A 5 -29.45 67.52 -18.36
C ILE A 5 -28.49 67.22 -17.21
N VAL A 6 -28.93 66.45 -16.21
CA VAL A 6 -28.09 65.96 -15.11
C VAL A 6 -27.58 64.56 -15.47
N SER A 7 -26.28 64.47 -15.66
CA SER A 7 -25.52 63.25 -15.92
C SER A 7 -25.40 62.43 -14.63
N TRP A 8 -25.81 61.16 -14.67
CA TRP A 8 -25.57 60.20 -13.59
C TRP A 8 -24.20 59.56 -13.79
N VAL A 9 -23.24 59.99 -12.97
CA VAL A 9 -21.94 59.34 -12.81
C VAL A 9 -22.14 58.08 -11.97
N LEU A 10 -22.03 56.90 -12.60
CA LEU A 10 -21.93 55.63 -11.91
C LEU A 10 -20.49 55.48 -11.38
N LEU A 11 -20.33 55.69 -10.07
CA LEU A 11 -19.13 55.33 -9.33
C LEU A 11 -19.05 53.79 -9.28
N ALA A 12 -18.19 53.19 -10.10
CA ALA A 12 -17.79 51.80 -9.93
C ALA A 12 -16.81 51.72 -8.74
N GLY A 13 -17.33 51.30 -7.59
CA GLY A 13 -16.50 50.98 -6.42
C GLY A 13 -15.59 49.80 -6.73
N ILE A 14 -14.27 50.03 -6.70
CA ILE A 14 -13.25 48.99 -6.68
C ILE A 14 -13.33 48.31 -5.31
N LEU A 15 -13.99 47.16 -5.22
CA LEU A 15 -13.84 46.24 -4.09
C LEU A 15 -12.52 45.50 -4.24
N ALA A 16 -11.44 46.13 -3.79
CA ALA A 16 -10.18 45.45 -3.50
C ALA A 16 -10.32 44.66 -2.19
N GLY A 17 -11.06 43.55 -2.25
CA GLY A 17 -11.08 42.53 -1.20
C GLY A 17 -9.97 41.53 -1.46
N ALA A 18 -8.72 41.86 -1.11
CA ALA A 18 -7.70 40.83 -0.96
C ALA A 18 -8.09 39.98 0.26
N THR A 19 -8.79 38.87 0.02
CA THR A 19 -9.15 37.95 1.08
C THR A 19 -7.87 37.32 1.61
N LEU A 20 -7.69 37.45 2.93
CA LEU A 20 -6.68 36.80 3.80
C LEU A 20 -6.73 35.26 3.76
N SER A 21 -7.15 34.64 2.65
CA SER A 21 -7.49 33.22 2.58
C SER A 21 -6.64 32.39 1.63
N ASP A 22 -5.57 32.91 1.01
CA ASP A 22 -4.70 32.05 0.19
C ASP A 22 -3.36 31.69 0.87
N ALA A 23 -2.76 32.61 1.64
CA ALA A 23 -1.60 32.28 2.48
C ALA A 23 -2.01 31.43 3.71
N THR A 24 -3.16 31.74 4.31
CA THR A 24 -3.73 31.03 5.47
C THR A 24 -4.36 29.68 5.10
N ALA A 25 -4.83 29.52 3.85
CA ALA A 25 -5.33 28.23 3.35
C ALA A 25 -4.22 27.37 2.70
N ARG A 26 -3.09 27.94 2.30
CA ARG A 26 -1.86 27.17 1.99
C ARG A 26 -1.19 26.61 3.24
N ARG A 27 -1.59 27.07 4.43
CA ARG A 27 -1.50 26.33 5.69
C ARG A 27 -2.61 25.26 5.77
N LYS A 28 -2.89 24.58 4.66
CA LYS A 28 -3.56 23.28 4.67
C LYS A 28 -2.56 22.29 5.26
N LEU A 29 -2.61 22.19 6.59
CA LEU A 29 -2.06 21.14 7.45
C LEU A 29 -0.92 20.36 6.79
N ARG A 30 0.29 20.92 6.82
CA ARG A 30 1.46 20.04 6.87
C ARG A 30 1.22 19.13 8.08
N PRO A 31 1.30 17.80 7.93
CA PRO A 31 1.18 16.91 9.07
C PRO A 31 2.16 17.37 10.15
N THR A 32 1.64 17.59 11.36
CA THR A 32 2.37 18.14 12.51
C THR A 32 3.54 17.27 12.95
N LEU A 33 3.50 15.99 12.58
CA LEU A 33 4.58 15.03 12.72
C LEU A 33 4.74 14.32 11.38
N THR A 34 5.97 14.11 10.90
CA THR A 34 6.26 13.17 9.80
C THR A 34 7.23 12.10 10.25
N VAL A 35 7.19 10.94 9.60
CA VAL A 35 8.10 9.81 9.88
C VAL A 35 8.90 9.48 8.64
N GLY A 36 10.21 9.67 8.72
CA GLY A 36 11.16 9.21 7.73
C GLY A 36 11.65 7.80 8.08
N VAL A 37 11.63 6.88 7.11
CA VAL A 37 12.25 5.56 7.23
C VAL A 37 13.15 5.32 6.04
N ASN A 38 14.44 5.09 6.28
CA ASN A 38 15.47 4.87 5.27
C ASN A 38 15.51 5.97 4.18
N GLY A 39 15.22 7.21 4.57
CA GLY A 39 15.24 8.38 3.68
C GLY A 39 13.93 8.67 2.95
N SER A 40 12.89 7.84 3.12
CA SER A 40 11.56 8.10 2.58
C SER A 40 10.63 8.61 3.68
N ASP A 41 9.92 9.71 3.41
CA ASP A 41 8.97 10.31 4.35
C ASP A 41 7.57 9.72 4.19
N PHE A 42 6.91 9.48 5.32
CA PHE A 42 5.57 8.93 5.39
C PHE A 42 4.66 9.82 6.22
N TYR A 43 3.45 10.01 5.69
CA TYR A 43 2.39 10.81 6.30
C TYR A 43 1.26 9.98 6.89
N TRP A 44 1.43 8.67 6.94
CA TRP A 44 0.45 7.72 7.50
C TRP A 44 0.62 7.44 8.99
N ASP A 45 -0.49 7.17 9.67
CA ASP A 45 -0.48 6.81 11.08
C ASP A 45 0.14 5.44 11.34
N ASN A 46 0.00 4.52 10.38
CA ASN A 46 0.54 3.17 10.45
C ASN A 46 1.25 2.79 9.15
N ILE A 47 2.48 2.28 9.27
CA ILE A 47 3.24 1.69 8.16
C ILE A 47 3.82 0.34 8.58
N GLY A 48 3.75 -0.64 7.68
CA GLY A 48 4.44 -1.91 7.81
C GLY A 48 5.88 -1.81 7.29
N ARG A 49 6.83 -2.41 8.01
CA ARG A 49 8.21 -2.59 7.54
C ARG A 49 8.61 -4.05 7.65
N PHE A 50 9.29 -4.57 6.63
CA PHE A 50 9.66 -5.99 6.58
C PHE A 50 11.19 -6.12 6.55
N VAL A 51 11.77 -6.46 7.69
CA VAL A 51 13.21 -6.44 7.93
C VAL A 51 13.73 -7.82 8.30
N LEU A 52 15.02 -8.08 8.10
CA LEU A 52 15.71 -9.27 8.57
C LEU A 52 16.22 -9.10 10.02
N PRO A 53 16.53 -10.22 10.72
CA PRO A 53 17.20 -10.18 12.01
C PRO A 53 18.46 -9.30 11.98
N GLY A 54 18.57 -8.35 12.91
CA GLY A 54 19.68 -7.40 12.98
C GLY A 54 19.73 -6.32 11.87
N GLU A 55 18.78 -6.30 10.92
CA GLU A 55 18.71 -5.22 9.93
C GLU A 55 18.36 -3.89 10.63
N THR A 56 18.93 -2.79 10.12
CA THR A 56 18.78 -1.47 10.71
C THR A 56 17.77 -0.63 9.91
N LEU A 57 16.84 0.01 10.61
CA LEU A 57 16.01 1.07 10.06
C LEU A 57 16.56 2.42 10.50
N ARG A 58 16.88 3.30 9.54
CA ARG A 58 17.19 4.71 9.82
C ARG A 58 15.88 5.47 9.97
N LEU A 59 15.63 6.00 11.16
CA LEU A 59 14.42 6.71 11.53
C LEU A 59 14.70 8.21 11.60
N ALA A 60 13.79 8.98 11.03
CA ALA A 60 13.78 10.43 11.13
C ALA A 60 12.38 10.90 11.52
N THR A 61 12.32 12.03 12.20
CA THR A 61 11.06 12.70 12.54
C THR A 61 11.21 14.17 12.20
N SER A 62 10.14 14.77 11.70
CA SER A 62 10.01 16.21 11.72
C SER A 62 8.76 16.57 12.49
N ASP A 63 8.94 17.33 13.56
CA ASP A 63 7.88 17.89 14.40
C ASP A 63 8.20 19.37 14.62
N ASP A 64 7.21 20.22 14.40
CA ASP A 64 7.33 21.67 14.61
C ASP A 64 7.62 22.02 16.08
N ALA A 65 7.30 21.12 17.03
CA ALA A 65 7.50 21.32 18.47
C ALA A 65 8.86 20.82 19.01
N GLY A 66 9.64 20.08 18.21
CA GLY A 66 10.97 19.59 18.61
C GLY A 66 11.00 18.60 19.79
N SER A 67 9.85 18.03 20.19
CA SER A 67 9.71 17.16 21.37
C SER A 67 9.42 15.70 21.04
N SER A 68 9.67 15.26 19.80
CA SER A 68 9.36 13.90 19.37
C SER A 68 10.44 12.90 19.80
N GLY A 69 10.03 11.77 20.38
CA GLY A 69 10.91 10.67 20.76
C GLY A 69 10.41 9.33 20.24
N TRP A 70 11.34 8.43 19.91
CA TRP A 70 11.05 7.07 19.50
C TRP A 70 10.92 6.13 20.69
N VAL A 71 9.92 5.27 20.65
CA VAL A 71 9.73 4.16 21.58
C VAL A 71 9.67 2.87 20.77
N ALA A 72 10.50 1.90 21.12
CA ALA A 72 10.51 0.58 20.50
C ALA A 72 10.04 -0.47 21.51
N SER A 73 9.19 -1.42 21.09
CA SER A 73 8.77 -2.52 21.96
C SER A 73 9.90 -3.51 22.27
N ALA A 74 10.88 -3.63 21.36
CA ALA A 74 12.15 -4.33 21.52
C ALA A 74 13.13 -3.87 20.44
N GLY A 75 14.34 -4.44 20.44
CA GLY A 75 15.44 -4.01 19.59
C GLY A 75 16.15 -2.80 20.20
N GLU A 76 17.18 -2.32 19.51
CA GLU A 76 18.04 -1.26 20.05
C GLU A 76 17.83 0.04 19.28
N LEU A 77 17.47 1.10 19.99
CA LEU A 77 17.48 2.46 19.46
C LEU A 77 18.85 3.07 19.70
N VAL A 78 19.53 3.44 18.62
CA VAL A 78 20.87 4.04 18.62
C VAL A 78 20.76 5.46 18.08
N ASP A 79 21.14 6.45 18.87
CA ASP A 79 21.25 7.83 18.40
C ASP A 79 22.55 8.02 17.62
N MET A 80 22.44 8.42 16.35
CA MET A 80 23.57 8.70 15.46
C MET A 80 23.79 10.22 15.28
N GLY A 81 23.15 11.05 16.10
CA GLY A 81 23.24 12.51 16.11
C GLY A 81 22.38 13.20 15.04
N ASN A 82 22.34 12.67 13.80
CA ASN A 82 21.50 13.21 12.71
C ASN A 82 20.27 12.34 12.38
N ALA A 83 20.11 11.22 13.08
CA ALA A 83 19.00 10.30 12.98
C ALA A 83 19.04 9.31 14.15
N THR A 84 17.88 8.73 14.45
CA THR A 84 17.79 7.55 15.30
C THR A 84 17.84 6.32 14.41
N CYS A 85 18.68 5.34 14.71
CA CYS A 85 18.67 4.04 14.09
C CYS A 85 17.96 3.04 15.00
N TRP A 86 17.11 2.19 14.45
CA TRP A 86 16.58 1.04 15.16
C TRP A 86 17.19 -0.24 14.59
N VAL A 87 17.86 -1.02 15.43
CA VAL A 87 18.41 -2.33 15.09
C VAL A 87 17.38 -3.41 15.45
N ALA A 88 16.93 -4.16 14.44
CA ALA A 88 15.95 -5.20 14.60
C ALA A 88 16.44 -6.32 15.56
N PRO A 89 15.56 -6.85 16.43
CA PRO A 89 15.84 -8.06 17.20
C PRO A 89 16.30 -9.23 16.34
N GLN A 90 17.02 -10.17 16.95
CA GLN A 90 17.41 -11.42 16.28
C GLN A 90 16.23 -12.39 16.10
N GLU A 91 15.25 -12.33 17.00
CA GLU A 91 14.08 -13.20 16.95
C GLU A 91 13.06 -12.68 15.92
N PRO A 92 12.54 -13.52 15.01
CA PRO A 92 11.46 -13.14 14.10
C PRO A 92 10.15 -12.85 14.85
N GLY A 93 9.44 -11.79 14.44
CA GLY A 93 8.23 -11.35 15.14
C GLY A 93 7.77 -9.96 14.73
N LEU A 94 6.71 -9.47 15.40
CA LEU A 94 6.22 -8.10 15.25
C LEU A 94 6.79 -7.22 16.38
N TYR A 95 7.40 -6.10 16.01
CA TYR A 95 8.03 -5.13 16.89
C TYR A 95 7.56 -3.72 16.54
N PRO A 96 6.49 -3.21 17.17
CA PRO A 96 6.03 -1.86 16.93
C PRO A 96 7.04 -0.81 17.41
N LEU A 97 7.30 0.17 16.54
CA LEU A 97 8.00 1.41 16.86
C LEU A 97 6.96 2.53 16.86
N MET A 98 7.00 3.40 17.85
CA MET A 98 6.07 4.51 17.98
C MET A 98 6.86 5.81 18.12
N VAL A 99 6.32 6.87 17.53
CA VAL A 99 6.76 8.23 17.78
C VAL A 99 5.55 9.09 18.10
N THR A 100 5.71 9.95 19.09
CA THR A 100 4.71 10.95 19.49
C THR A 100 5.20 12.35 19.14
N GLY A 101 4.32 13.19 18.62
CA GLY A 101 4.57 14.61 18.34
C GLY A 101 3.29 15.39 18.61
N GLY A 102 3.28 16.21 19.67
CA GLY A 102 2.04 16.77 20.22
C GLY A 102 1.00 15.69 20.54
N ASN A 103 -0.19 15.80 19.96
CA ASN A 103 -1.28 14.83 20.12
C ASN A 103 -1.29 13.74 19.03
N THR A 104 -0.30 13.71 18.15
CA THR A 104 -0.21 12.74 17.05
C THR A 104 0.70 11.58 17.45
N VAL A 105 0.23 10.35 17.25
CA VAL A 105 1.03 9.13 17.39
C VAL A 105 1.14 8.47 16.03
N ARG A 106 2.36 8.19 15.59
CA ARG A 106 2.62 7.39 14.39
C ARG A 106 3.29 6.09 14.79
N ARG A 107 2.95 5.02 14.09
CA ARG A 107 3.43 3.66 14.36
C ARG A 107 4.07 3.04 13.12
N ILE A 108 5.24 2.44 13.33
CA ILE A 108 5.87 1.51 12.41
C ILE A 108 5.65 0.11 12.96
N ASN A 109 4.86 -0.71 12.26
CA ASN A 109 4.74 -2.13 12.56
C ASN A 109 5.89 -2.86 11.85
N ALA A 110 7.03 -2.99 12.52
CA ALA A 110 8.19 -3.68 11.97
C ALA A 110 8.05 -5.19 12.19
N PHE A 111 8.04 -5.95 11.10
CA PHE A 111 8.05 -7.40 11.11
C PHE A 111 9.47 -7.89 10.84
N VAL A 112 10.11 -8.46 11.86
CA VAL A 112 11.36 -9.21 11.69
C VAL A 112 11.03 -10.56 11.09
N MET A 113 11.51 -10.77 9.88
CA MET A 113 11.21 -11.94 9.06
C MET A 113 12.11 -13.12 9.40
N ILE A 114 11.66 -14.33 9.08
CA ILE A 114 12.57 -15.48 8.95
C ILE A 114 13.35 -15.31 7.64
N PRO A 115 14.70 -15.33 7.65
CA PRO A 115 15.50 -15.21 6.42
C PRO A 115 15.14 -16.29 5.39
N TYR A 116 15.20 -15.95 4.10
CA TYR A 116 14.87 -16.86 3.01
C TYR A 116 15.66 -18.17 3.06
N ASP A 117 16.93 -18.09 3.46
CA ASP A 117 17.84 -19.24 3.55
C ASP A 117 17.46 -20.26 4.64
N SER A 118 16.45 -19.95 5.47
CA SER A 118 15.83 -20.94 6.37
C SER A 118 14.93 -21.95 5.64
N LEU A 119 14.64 -21.72 4.35
CA LEU A 119 13.87 -22.64 3.54
C LEU A 119 14.72 -23.88 3.20
N ASP A 120 14.24 -25.06 3.58
CA ASP A 120 14.99 -26.29 3.33
C ASP A 120 15.07 -26.62 1.83
N GLN A 121 15.95 -27.58 1.49
CA GLN A 121 16.11 -28.02 0.11
C GLN A 121 14.80 -28.56 -0.50
N ARG A 122 13.89 -29.10 0.31
CA ARG A 122 12.58 -29.59 -0.14
C ARG A 122 11.56 -28.45 -0.29
N GLY A 123 11.88 -27.21 0.04
CA GLY A 123 10.99 -26.05 0.00
C GLY A 123 10.00 -26.00 1.17
N TYR A 124 10.40 -26.48 2.35
CA TYR A 124 9.66 -26.33 3.60
C TYR A 124 10.31 -25.28 4.49
N LEU A 125 9.46 -24.54 5.20
CA LEU A 125 9.87 -23.61 6.25
C LEU A 125 9.19 -24.03 7.54
N LYS A 126 9.97 -24.48 8.53
CA LYS A 126 9.47 -25.01 9.82
C LYS A 126 8.25 -25.94 9.66
N GLY A 127 8.34 -26.92 8.76
CA GLY A 127 7.28 -27.91 8.51
C GLY A 127 6.18 -27.48 7.52
N VAL A 128 6.12 -26.20 7.11
CA VAL A 128 5.11 -25.71 6.16
C VAL A 128 5.67 -25.69 4.74
N LYS A 129 4.92 -26.25 3.78
CA LYS A 129 5.33 -26.28 2.36
C LYS A 129 5.15 -24.92 1.68
N ILE A 130 6.23 -24.16 1.56
CA ILE A 130 6.27 -22.94 0.74
C ILE A 130 6.49 -23.28 -0.73
N GLY A 131 7.36 -24.26 -1.00
CA GLY A 131 7.81 -24.61 -2.34
C GLY A 131 8.94 -23.70 -2.84
N ARG A 132 9.51 -24.09 -3.99
CA ARG A 132 10.64 -23.36 -4.58
C ARG A 132 10.16 -22.22 -5.47
N TYR A 133 10.81 -21.07 -5.30
CA TYR A 133 10.69 -19.93 -6.20
C TYR A 133 11.34 -20.27 -7.55
N PRO A 134 10.74 -19.87 -8.68
CA PRO A 134 11.35 -20.06 -9.98
C PRO A 134 12.64 -19.23 -10.08
N ARG A 135 13.50 -19.57 -11.06
CA ARG A 135 14.64 -18.73 -11.37
C ARG A 135 14.12 -17.33 -11.76
N PRO A 136 14.75 -16.25 -11.27
CA PRO A 136 14.42 -14.90 -11.71
C PRO A 136 14.43 -14.83 -13.23
N ILE A 137 13.51 -14.06 -13.80
CA ILE A 137 13.57 -13.66 -15.20
C ILE A 137 14.14 -12.25 -15.20
N ASP A 138 15.24 -12.05 -15.94
CA ASP A 138 15.99 -10.79 -15.95
C ASP A 138 15.12 -9.59 -16.40
N ASP A 139 14.07 -9.85 -17.16
CA ASP A 139 13.09 -8.84 -17.58
C ASP A 139 12.25 -8.24 -16.45
N PHE A 140 12.18 -8.84 -15.26
CA PHE A 140 11.33 -8.37 -14.16
C PHE A 140 12.17 -8.07 -12.91
N PRO A 141 12.61 -6.81 -12.71
CA PRO A 141 13.56 -6.44 -11.65
C PRO A 141 13.13 -6.88 -10.26
N ASN A 142 11.81 -6.90 -10.02
CA ASN A 142 11.21 -7.20 -8.72
C ASN A 142 10.85 -8.69 -8.52
N PHE A 143 11.04 -9.55 -9.52
CA PHE A 143 10.83 -11.02 -9.42
C PHE A 143 12.06 -11.75 -8.91
N ARG A 144 12.63 -11.24 -7.80
CA ARG A 144 13.75 -11.87 -7.10
C ARG A 144 13.23 -12.70 -5.94
N LYS A 145 14.02 -13.68 -5.50
CA LYS A 145 13.73 -14.40 -4.24
C LYS A 145 13.49 -13.36 -3.12
N PRO A 146 12.47 -13.55 -2.28
CA PRO A 146 12.22 -12.62 -1.19
C PRO A 146 13.38 -12.66 -0.19
N LYS A 147 13.60 -11.57 0.55
CA LYS A 147 14.61 -11.52 1.61
C LYS A 147 14.29 -12.52 2.74
N GLY A 148 13.00 -12.66 3.05
CA GLY A 148 12.51 -13.51 4.12
C GLY A 148 11.00 -13.66 4.10
N PHE A 149 10.48 -14.21 5.19
CA PHE A 149 9.07 -14.51 5.39
C PHE A 149 8.58 -13.92 6.71
N ILE A 150 7.46 -13.19 6.65
CA ILE A 150 6.73 -12.73 7.82
C ILE A 150 6.09 -13.96 8.48
N VAL A 151 6.34 -14.16 9.78
CA VAL A 151 5.62 -15.15 10.58
C VAL A 151 4.25 -14.56 10.90
N THR A 152 3.20 -15.08 10.27
CA THR A 152 1.82 -14.70 10.53
C THR A 152 1.22 -15.65 11.56
N THR A 153 0.69 -15.11 12.65
CA THR A 153 0.06 -15.82 13.76
C THR A 153 -1.37 -15.30 13.97
N PRO A 154 -2.22 -15.98 14.76
CA PRO A 154 -3.52 -15.42 15.15
C PRO A 154 -3.40 -14.04 15.80
N ASP A 155 -2.33 -13.80 16.56
CA ASP A 155 -2.15 -12.57 17.33
C ASP A 155 -1.74 -11.36 16.47
N ASN A 156 -1.04 -11.59 15.34
CA ASN A 156 -0.49 -10.51 14.51
C ASN A 156 -1.16 -10.35 13.14
N ILE A 157 -2.08 -11.25 12.77
CA ILE A 157 -2.70 -11.20 11.44
C ILE A 157 -3.53 -9.93 11.22
N ASP A 158 -3.94 -9.26 12.29
CA ASP A 158 -4.75 -8.05 12.26
C ASP A 158 -3.97 -6.74 12.35
N THR A 159 -2.64 -6.85 12.40
CA THR A 159 -1.76 -5.70 12.45
C THR A 159 -1.87 -4.86 11.18
N PRO A 160 -2.09 -3.53 11.29
CA PRO A 160 -2.07 -2.63 10.16
C PRO A 160 -0.71 -2.63 9.45
N VAL A 161 -0.70 -2.77 8.13
CA VAL A 161 0.51 -2.66 7.30
C VAL A 161 0.53 -1.36 6.50
N SER A 162 -0.61 -0.68 6.42
CA SER A 162 -0.79 0.67 5.87
C SER A 162 -2.08 1.27 6.48
N PRO A 163 -2.49 2.52 6.16
CA PRO A 163 -3.73 3.11 6.68
C PRO A 163 -4.97 2.24 6.52
N ARG A 164 -5.17 1.65 5.33
CA ARG A 164 -6.39 0.93 4.99
C ARG A 164 -6.24 -0.58 5.07
N TYR A 165 -5.02 -1.11 5.08
CA TYR A 165 -4.78 -2.54 4.96
C TYR A 165 -4.13 -3.15 6.19
N LYS A 166 -4.52 -4.39 6.47
CA LYS A 166 -3.96 -5.25 7.52
C LYS A 166 -3.20 -6.41 6.90
N LEU A 167 -2.33 -7.06 7.70
CA LEU A 167 -1.58 -8.23 7.24
C LEU A 167 -2.52 -9.32 6.66
N ARG A 168 -3.69 -9.55 7.28
CA ARG A 168 -4.72 -10.50 6.82
C ARG A 168 -5.10 -10.36 5.35
N ASP A 169 -5.10 -9.14 4.81
CA ASP A 169 -5.55 -8.87 3.45
C ASP A 169 -4.60 -9.50 2.41
N PHE A 170 -3.35 -9.77 2.79
CA PHE A 170 -2.32 -10.31 1.90
C PHE A 170 -1.95 -11.77 2.20
N VAL A 171 -2.50 -12.36 3.25
CA VAL A 171 -2.19 -13.73 3.66
C VAL A 171 -2.94 -14.72 2.76
N SER A 172 -2.25 -15.79 2.34
CA SER A 172 -2.87 -16.85 1.53
C SER A 172 -4.06 -17.50 2.25
N ARG A 173 -5.25 -17.38 1.66
CA ARG A 173 -6.51 -17.92 2.21
C ARG A 173 -6.58 -19.46 2.18
N THR A 174 -5.80 -20.10 1.32
CA THR A 174 -5.81 -21.55 1.10
C THR A 174 -4.83 -22.33 1.99
N MET A 175 -4.16 -21.64 2.92
CA MET A 175 -3.27 -22.28 3.88
C MET A 175 -4.03 -22.47 5.18
N ASP A 176 -4.15 -23.71 5.63
CA ASP A 176 -4.78 -24.04 6.91
C ASP A 176 -3.77 -23.94 8.05
N GLY A 177 -4.26 -23.63 9.24
CA GLY A 177 -3.45 -23.54 10.46
C GLY A 177 -2.52 -22.34 10.54
N TYR A 178 -1.81 -22.27 11.67
CA TYR A 178 -0.79 -21.26 11.98
C TYR A 178 0.45 -21.93 12.57
N PRO A 179 1.64 -21.29 12.48
CA PRO A 179 1.90 -20.03 11.77
C PRO A 179 1.82 -20.19 10.24
N LYS A 180 1.45 -19.10 9.57
CA LYS A 180 1.59 -18.94 8.12
C LYS A 180 2.83 -18.12 7.82
N TYR A 181 3.35 -18.24 6.61
CA TYR A 181 4.54 -17.51 6.19
C TYR A 181 4.21 -16.67 4.96
N THR A 182 4.26 -15.35 5.13
CA THR A 182 3.79 -14.39 4.14
C THR A 182 4.96 -13.58 3.58
N VAL A 183 4.93 -13.28 2.29
CA VAL A 183 5.83 -12.30 1.67
C VAL A 183 4.98 -11.12 1.24
N LEU A 184 5.43 -9.91 1.54
CA LEU A 184 4.71 -8.68 1.18
C LEU A 184 5.72 -7.61 0.78
N ARG A 185 5.45 -6.91 -0.31
CA ARG A 185 6.26 -5.78 -0.78
C ARG A 185 5.61 -4.46 -0.37
N GLU A 186 6.42 -3.54 0.15
CA GLU A 186 5.97 -2.21 0.57
C GLU A 186 5.40 -1.41 -0.62
N ASP A 187 6.02 -1.51 -1.81
CA ASP A 187 5.54 -0.84 -3.03
C ASP A 187 4.08 -1.21 -3.38
N LEU A 188 3.67 -2.46 -3.10
CA LEU A 188 2.28 -2.89 -3.33
C LEU A 188 1.32 -2.14 -2.41
N LEU A 189 1.69 -1.96 -1.14
CA LEU A 189 0.89 -1.22 -0.16
C LEU A 189 0.73 0.24 -0.61
N VAL A 190 1.84 0.86 -1.01
CA VAL A 190 1.83 2.24 -1.52
C VAL A 190 0.94 2.36 -2.75
N LYS A 191 1.06 1.43 -3.69
CA LYS A 191 0.22 1.41 -4.90
C LYS A 191 -1.26 1.30 -4.56
N LEU A 192 -1.65 0.44 -3.62
CA LEU A 192 -3.06 0.26 -3.25
C LEU A 192 -3.64 1.47 -2.52
N GLU A 193 -2.88 2.12 -1.63
CA GLU A 193 -3.30 3.36 -0.98
C GLU A 193 -3.52 4.49 -2.01
N LEU A 194 -2.54 4.72 -2.89
CA LEU A 194 -2.65 5.76 -3.92
C LEU A 194 -3.71 5.46 -4.97
N LEU A 195 -3.88 4.18 -5.34
CA LEU A 195 -4.95 3.78 -6.25
C LEU A 195 -6.32 4.01 -5.61
N THR A 196 -6.46 3.76 -4.32
CA THR A 196 -7.71 4.04 -3.59
C THR A 196 -8.03 5.53 -3.65
N ASP A 197 -7.07 6.39 -3.32
CA ASP A 197 -7.23 7.85 -3.40
C ASP A 197 -7.58 8.30 -4.83
N LEU A 198 -6.92 7.74 -5.84
CA LEU A 198 -7.20 8.07 -7.24
C LEU A 198 -8.62 7.68 -7.64
N VAL A 199 -9.08 6.47 -7.29
CA VAL A 199 -10.44 6.00 -7.60
C VAL A 199 -11.48 6.84 -6.85
N GLN A 200 -11.25 7.14 -5.56
CA GLN A 200 -12.12 8.04 -4.79
C GLN A 200 -12.21 9.44 -5.42
N SER A 201 -11.09 9.98 -5.92
CA SER A 201 -11.06 11.28 -6.61
C SER A 201 -11.88 11.32 -7.91
N ARG A 202 -12.26 10.16 -8.44
CA ARG A 202 -13.17 10.02 -9.60
C ARG A 202 -14.64 9.89 -9.22
N GLY A 203 -14.97 10.03 -7.94
CA GLY A 203 -16.35 10.02 -7.44
C GLY A 203 -16.84 8.67 -6.94
N PHE A 204 -15.99 7.64 -6.89
CA PHE A 204 -16.36 6.34 -6.35
C PHE A 204 -16.25 6.34 -4.82
N ASN A 205 -17.34 5.98 -4.14
CA ASN A 205 -17.39 5.94 -2.68
C ASN A 205 -17.15 4.52 -2.15
N PHE A 206 -15.98 4.26 -1.60
CA PHE A 206 -15.59 2.99 -0.98
C PHE A 206 -14.39 3.24 -0.05
N ASP A 207 -14.23 2.46 1.01
CA ASP A 207 -13.15 2.72 1.99
C ASP A 207 -11.77 2.28 1.47
N ARG A 208 -11.73 1.10 0.84
CA ARG A 208 -10.53 0.45 0.32
C ARG A 208 -10.91 -0.67 -0.65
N PHE A 209 -9.97 -1.11 -1.47
CA PHE A 209 -10.19 -2.32 -2.26
C PHE A 209 -10.38 -3.56 -1.38
N SER A 210 -11.34 -4.40 -1.76
CA SER A 210 -11.42 -5.79 -1.29
C SER A 210 -10.32 -6.59 -1.98
N VAL A 211 -9.40 -7.16 -1.19
CA VAL A 211 -8.29 -8.00 -1.67
C VAL A 211 -8.69 -9.47 -1.54
N PHE A 212 -8.93 -10.15 -2.66
CA PHE A 212 -9.28 -11.58 -2.64
C PHE A 212 -8.06 -12.49 -2.73
N SER A 213 -6.98 -12.00 -3.34
CA SER A 213 -5.73 -12.75 -3.44
C SER A 213 -4.52 -11.83 -3.30
N GLY A 214 -3.74 -12.03 -2.24
CA GLY A 214 -2.42 -11.42 -2.04
C GLY A 214 -1.30 -12.44 -2.27
N TYR A 215 -0.43 -12.64 -1.29
CA TYR A 215 0.66 -13.61 -1.38
C TYR A 215 0.17 -15.05 -1.56
N ARG A 216 0.85 -15.80 -2.43
CA ARG A 216 0.60 -17.21 -2.67
C ARG A 216 1.93 -17.99 -2.65
N PRO A 217 2.12 -18.98 -1.77
CA PRO A 217 3.36 -19.75 -1.76
C PRO A 217 3.57 -20.47 -3.11
N PRO A 218 4.80 -20.57 -3.62
CA PRO A 218 5.09 -21.23 -4.90
C PRO A 218 4.50 -22.64 -5.07
N ALA A 219 4.41 -23.42 -3.98
CA ALA A 219 3.80 -24.75 -3.99
C ALA A 219 2.31 -24.72 -4.35
N LEU A 220 1.57 -23.71 -3.86
CA LEU A 220 0.17 -23.49 -4.20
C LEU A 220 0.04 -22.99 -5.65
N ASN A 221 0.86 -21.99 -6.04
CA ASN A 221 0.77 -21.39 -7.37
C ASN A 221 0.92 -22.43 -8.50
N ARG A 222 1.81 -23.42 -8.34
CA ARG A 222 1.98 -24.53 -9.29
C ARG A 222 0.73 -25.42 -9.43
N ARG A 223 -0.02 -25.65 -8.35
CA ARG A 223 -1.19 -26.55 -8.36
C ARG A 223 -2.35 -25.98 -9.16
N VAL A 224 -2.47 -24.65 -9.21
CA VAL A 224 -3.64 -23.96 -9.80
C VAL A 224 -3.36 -23.47 -11.24
N ARG A 225 -2.30 -23.97 -11.90
CA ARG A 225 -1.92 -23.60 -13.29
C ARG A 225 -1.78 -22.09 -13.56
N TYR A 226 -1.57 -21.28 -12.53
CA TYR A 226 -1.20 -19.88 -12.72
C TYR A 226 0.16 -19.76 -13.41
N GLY A 227 0.42 -18.61 -14.04
CA GLY A 227 1.72 -18.34 -14.67
C GLY A 227 2.88 -18.67 -13.72
N ARG A 228 3.91 -19.36 -14.25
CA ARG A 228 5.06 -19.82 -13.45
C ARG A 228 5.76 -18.70 -12.68
N ASN A 229 5.66 -17.47 -13.19
CA ASN A 229 6.26 -16.25 -12.62
C ASN A 229 5.18 -15.24 -12.18
N SER A 230 4.15 -15.73 -11.49
CA SER A 230 3.11 -14.87 -10.92
C SER A 230 3.70 -13.94 -9.87
N ALA A 231 3.44 -12.63 -9.98
CA ALA A 231 3.89 -11.62 -9.01
C ALA A 231 3.41 -11.90 -7.58
N HIS A 232 2.32 -12.66 -7.40
CA HIS A 232 1.80 -13.05 -6.08
C HIS A 232 2.78 -13.90 -5.28
N ILE A 233 3.61 -14.73 -5.94
CA ILE A 233 4.58 -15.54 -5.20
C ILE A 233 5.68 -14.67 -4.61
N TYR A 234 5.88 -13.45 -5.11
CA TYR A 234 6.88 -12.50 -4.63
C TYR A 234 6.30 -11.45 -3.67
N GLY A 235 5.04 -11.60 -3.25
CA GLY A 235 4.37 -10.66 -2.33
C GLY A 235 4.08 -9.29 -2.92
N GLY A 236 4.22 -9.14 -4.25
CA GLY A 236 4.10 -7.86 -4.94
C GLY A 236 2.84 -7.73 -5.78
N ALA A 237 1.79 -8.52 -5.54
CA ALA A 237 0.57 -8.49 -6.32
C ALA A 237 -0.69 -8.64 -5.48
N ALA A 238 -1.78 -8.07 -5.99
CA ALA A 238 -3.12 -8.19 -5.44
C ALA A 238 -4.15 -8.35 -6.57
N ASP A 239 -5.11 -9.26 -6.35
CA ASP A 239 -6.35 -9.33 -7.12
C ASP A 239 -7.44 -8.59 -6.31
N ILE A 240 -7.97 -7.51 -6.87
CA ILE A 240 -8.76 -6.50 -6.17
C ILE A 240 -10.07 -6.14 -6.88
N ILE A 241 -11.05 -5.67 -6.10
CA ILE A 241 -12.29 -5.05 -6.56
C ILE A 241 -12.62 -3.80 -5.73
N VAL A 242 -13.38 -2.88 -6.33
CA VAL A 242 -14.21 -1.91 -5.60
C VAL A 242 -15.49 -2.63 -5.17
N ASP A 243 -15.77 -2.62 -3.88
CA ASP A 243 -16.84 -3.40 -3.22
C ASP A 243 -17.48 -2.52 -2.14
N GLY A 244 -18.00 -1.37 -2.55
CA GLY A 244 -18.56 -0.36 -1.66
C GLY A 244 -19.85 -0.83 -1.00
N ASN A 245 -20.57 -1.77 -1.64
CA ASN A 245 -21.79 -2.37 -1.09
C ASN A 245 -21.55 -3.64 -0.25
N GLY A 246 -20.33 -4.20 -0.27
CA GLY A 246 -19.94 -5.38 0.51
C GLY A 246 -20.53 -6.70 0.02
N ASP A 247 -20.99 -6.80 -1.22
CA ASP A 247 -21.56 -8.03 -1.79
C ASP A 247 -20.49 -8.99 -2.36
N GLY A 248 -19.22 -8.58 -2.35
CA GLY A 248 -18.09 -9.37 -2.84
C GLY A 248 -17.97 -9.43 -4.36
N CYS A 249 -18.72 -8.60 -5.09
CA CYS A 249 -18.62 -8.39 -6.53
C CYS A 249 -18.09 -6.98 -6.81
N LEU A 250 -17.41 -6.83 -7.95
CA LEU A 250 -17.00 -5.50 -8.42
C LEU A 250 -18.24 -4.63 -8.63
N ASP A 251 -18.26 -3.44 -8.03
CA ASP A 251 -19.33 -2.48 -8.25
C ASP A 251 -19.48 -2.08 -9.73
N ASP A 252 -20.69 -1.62 -10.09
CA ASP A 252 -20.96 -0.98 -11.37
C ASP A 252 -20.32 0.42 -11.40
N LEU A 253 -19.08 0.48 -11.90
CA LEU A 253 -18.24 1.68 -11.91
C LEU A 253 -18.57 2.60 -13.09
N ASN A 254 -19.17 2.08 -14.16
CA ASN A 254 -19.56 2.92 -15.29
C ASN A 254 -21.04 3.35 -15.25
N HIS A 255 -21.78 2.94 -14.22
CA HIS A 255 -23.19 3.26 -14.00
C HIS A 255 -24.12 2.80 -15.13
N ASP A 256 -23.81 1.65 -15.76
CA ASP A 256 -24.62 1.07 -16.83
C ASP A 256 -25.61 -0.02 -16.36
N GLY A 257 -25.68 -0.22 -15.04
CA GLY A 257 -26.54 -1.18 -14.35
C GLY A 257 -25.98 -2.59 -14.29
N GLN A 258 -24.72 -2.82 -14.69
CA GLN A 258 -24.15 -4.15 -14.79
C GLN A 258 -22.72 -4.22 -14.23
N SER A 259 -22.49 -5.12 -13.26
CA SER A 259 -21.14 -5.51 -12.82
C SER A 259 -20.48 -6.45 -13.85
N ASN A 260 -19.65 -5.91 -14.75
CA ASN A 260 -19.05 -6.66 -15.85
C ASN A 260 -17.62 -6.21 -16.23
N ARG A 261 -17.17 -6.62 -17.43
CA ARG A 261 -15.82 -6.33 -17.94
C ARG A 261 -15.55 -4.83 -18.18
N LYS A 262 -16.59 -4.03 -18.39
CA LYS A 262 -16.45 -2.59 -18.61
C LYS A 262 -15.95 -1.92 -17.32
N ASP A 263 -16.42 -2.37 -16.17
CA ASP A 263 -15.98 -1.89 -14.86
C ASP A 263 -14.54 -2.30 -14.57
N SER A 264 -14.19 -3.57 -14.80
CA SER A 264 -12.82 -4.03 -14.59
C SER A 264 -11.84 -3.36 -15.56
N LYS A 265 -12.27 -3.08 -16.81
CA LYS A 265 -11.48 -2.29 -17.76
C LYS A 265 -11.32 -0.83 -17.33
N LEU A 266 -12.38 -0.20 -16.80
CA LEU A 266 -12.33 1.17 -16.27
C LEU A 266 -11.33 1.24 -15.12
N LEU A 267 -11.44 0.32 -14.15
CA LEU A 267 -10.57 0.28 -12.99
C LEU A 267 -9.10 -0.02 -13.38
N ALA A 268 -8.88 -0.91 -14.35
CA ALA A 268 -7.54 -1.14 -14.90
C ALA A 268 -6.97 0.15 -15.50
N GLY A 269 -7.75 0.91 -16.27
CA GLY A 269 -7.32 2.19 -16.83
C GLY A 269 -6.89 3.22 -15.76
N LEU A 270 -7.54 3.23 -14.59
CA LEU A 270 -7.12 4.06 -13.45
C LEU A 270 -5.81 3.58 -12.84
N ALA A 271 -5.58 2.27 -12.73
CA ALA A 271 -4.30 1.71 -12.31
C ALA A 271 -3.16 2.09 -13.29
N GLU A 272 -3.43 2.07 -14.59
CA GLU A 272 -2.46 2.52 -15.60
C GLU A 272 -2.17 4.02 -15.52
N GLU A 273 -3.18 4.84 -15.22
CA GLU A 273 -2.97 6.26 -14.97
C GLU A 273 -2.09 6.51 -13.75
N LEU A 274 -2.33 5.77 -12.67
CA LEU A 274 -1.49 5.84 -11.48
C LEU A 274 -0.03 5.53 -11.82
N GLU A 275 0.24 4.46 -12.56
CA GLU A 275 1.60 4.09 -12.96
C GLU A 275 2.30 5.15 -13.83
N ARG A 276 1.54 5.94 -14.62
CA ARG A 276 2.13 7.08 -15.36
C ARG A 276 2.56 8.22 -14.44
N LYS A 277 1.84 8.43 -13.33
CA LYS A 277 2.16 9.44 -12.31
C LYS A 277 3.26 8.96 -11.35
N HIS A 278 3.33 7.64 -11.15
CA HIS A 278 4.21 6.95 -10.20
C HIS A 278 4.97 5.80 -10.90
N PRO A 279 5.93 6.11 -11.79
CA PRO A 279 6.67 5.11 -12.55
C PRO A 279 7.44 4.13 -11.67
N GLU A 280 7.79 4.51 -10.44
CA GLU A 280 8.40 3.65 -9.43
C GLU A 280 7.50 2.48 -8.97
N LEU A 281 6.18 2.60 -9.15
CA LEU A 281 5.17 1.58 -8.79
C LEU A 281 4.71 0.74 -9.99
N VAL A 282 5.42 0.85 -11.13
CA VAL A 282 5.05 0.17 -12.37
C VAL A 282 5.03 -1.36 -12.21
N GLY A 283 4.02 -1.99 -12.82
CA GLY A 283 3.97 -3.43 -12.91
C GLY A 283 2.94 -3.95 -13.90
N GLY A 284 2.44 -5.15 -13.60
CA GLY A 284 1.38 -5.80 -14.33
C GLY A 284 0.01 -5.26 -13.94
N VAL A 285 -0.83 -5.02 -14.93
CA VAL A 285 -2.25 -4.74 -14.77
C VAL A 285 -3.02 -5.68 -15.68
N GLY A 286 -3.92 -6.48 -15.10
CA GLY A 286 -4.80 -7.37 -15.87
C GLY A 286 -6.23 -7.19 -15.44
N TRP A 287 -7.17 -7.13 -16.39
CA TRP A 287 -8.60 -7.10 -16.05
C TRP A 287 -9.27 -8.41 -16.46
N TYR A 288 -10.27 -8.81 -15.70
CA TYR A 288 -10.94 -10.08 -15.86
C TYR A 288 -12.45 -9.87 -15.93
N SER A 289 -13.08 -10.58 -16.85
CA SER A 289 -14.52 -10.62 -17.00
C SER A 289 -15.17 -11.47 -15.90
N ARG A 290 -16.41 -11.12 -15.55
CA ARG A 290 -17.26 -11.95 -14.70
C ARG A 290 -17.44 -13.33 -15.35
N THR A 291 -17.36 -14.39 -14.55
CA THR A 291 -17.69 -15.77 -14.93
C THR A 291 -18.87 -16.27 -14.09
N ARG A 292 -19.30 -17.53 -14.30
CA ARG A 292 -20.33 -18.16 -13.45
C ARG A 292 -19.87 -18.38 -12.01
N SER A 293 -18.56 -18.48 -11.78
CA SER A 293 -17.97 -18.82 -10.47
C SER A 293 -17.28 -17.65 -9.78
N ARG A 294 -17.11 -16.51 -10.44
CA ARG A 294 -16.36 -15.36 -9.92
C ARG A 294 -16.81 -14.05 -10.55
N GLY A 295 -16.89 -12.98 -9.75
CA GLY A 295 -17.09 -11.61 -10.24
C GLY A 295 -15.98 -11.11 -11.16
N ALA A 296 -16.21 -9.98 -11.82
CA ALA A 296 -15.14 -9.23 -12.48
C ALA A 296 -14.17 -8.69 -11.43
N PHE A 297 -12.90 -8.52 -11.78
CA PHE A 297 -11.87 -7.96 -10.90
C PHE A 297 -10.66 -7.51 -11.72
N ILE A 298 -9.73 -6.83 -11.09
CA ILE A 298 -8.42 -6.54 -11.68
C ILE A 298 -7.30 -7.15 -10.87
N HIS A 299 -6.24 -7.50 -11.56
CA HIS A 299 -4.92 -7.79 -11.03
C HIS A 299 -4.06 -6.55 -11.11
N VAL A 300 -3.36 -6.22 -10.03
CA VAL A 300 -2.29 -5.23 -10.00
C VAL A 300 -1.05 -5.81 -9.34
N ASP A 301 0.12 -5.45 -9.84
CA ASP A 301 1.39 -5.79 -9.19
C ASP A 301 2.45 -4.71 -9.34
N VAL A 302 3.59 -4.90 -8.67
CA VAL A 302 4.76 -4.01 -8.67
C VAL A 302 5.99 -4.73 -9.23
N ARG A 303 5.86 -5.49 -10.33
CA ARG A 303 6.98 -6.26 -10.92
C ARG A 303 8.12 -5.41 -11.49
N GLY A 304 7.99 -4.08 -11.50
CA GLY A 304 9.00 -3.15 -12.00
C GLY A 304 9.06 -3.09 -13.53
N LYS A 305 8.07 -3.67 -14.23
CA LYS A 305 7.95 -3.61 -15.68
C LYS A 305 6.48 -3.62 -16.08
N HIS A 306 6.16 -2.77 -17.03
CA HIS A 306 4.83 -2.66 -17.61
C HIS A 306 4.41 -3.98 -18.27
N ALA A 307 3.28 -4.55 -17.86
CA ALA A 307 2.66 -5.71 -18.48
C ALA A 307 1.12 -5.57 -18.47
N ARG A 308 0.46 -5.95 -19.56
CA ARG A 308 -1.00 -5.86 -19.70
C ARG A 308 -1.56 -7.15 -20.27
N TRP A 309 -2.68 -7.59 -19.73
CA TRP A 309 -3.43 -8.73 -20.25
C TRP A 309 -4.89 -8.62 -19.87
N HIS A 310 -5.72 -9.47 -20.45
CA HIS A 310 -7.13 -9.53 -20.14
C HIS A 310 -7.66 -10.94 -20.33
N GLN A 311 -8.71 -11.29 -19.58
CA GLN A 311 -9.36 -12.60 -19.63
C GLN A 311 -10.89 -12.51 -19.47
#